data_AF-A0A1Z1MAL8-F1
#
_entry.id   AF-A0A1Z1MAL8-F1
#
_cell.length_a   1.000
_cell.length_b   1.000
_cell.length_c   1.000
_cell.angle_alpha   90.00
_cell.angle_beta   90.00
_cell.angle_gamma   90.00
#
_symmetry.space_group_name_H-M   'P 1'
#
loop_
_entity.id
_entity.type
_entity.pdbx_description
1 polymer ?
#
loop_
_entity_poly.entity_id
_entity_poly.type
_entity_poly.pdbx_seq_one_letter_code
_entity_poly.pdbx_strand_id
1 'polypeptide(L)'
;MVKYWPTQQSIYLNNSIVDLFIETEKKFASKQYNKSKQYLYLDVLNIINRNRLFNYIIDDFKKLILDLIELNLSLKEINKMNHNIRNIFIERISQKFLSPLRYKNKELRHKIKIRSQYNDLMKYLLIYLIFGSSPIDEKTFVFQTIYTPYNHVKALLENFIIQIGNQIVRRIICTLDNSAHISNFLKSQNLCNKLYSSNRSVVLFLNNLKWQNFLHSYVYEVKCFYDERQQIWILSSTGITTKYIHVSKITEIRKLNQLKSIFIFWLELKDLVIPKIEKLIIQMSKYLLYSLLSLFNSLFLIIIKILVFYLSK
;
A
#
# COMPACT_ATOMS: atom_id res chain seq x y z
N MET A 1 11.18 -23.56 -7.45
CA MET A 1 10.31 -23.56 -8.65
C MET A 1 9.22 -22.52 -8.46
N VAL A 2 8.97 -21.63 -9.42
CA VAL A 2 7.94 -20.59 -9.31
C VAL A 2 6.57 -21.23 -9.55
N LYS A 3 5.66 -21.15 -8.56
CA LYS A 3 4.26 -21.60 -8.72
C LYS A 3 3.48 -20.50 -9.46
N TYR A 4 2.81 -20.86 -10.54
CA TYR A 4 1.99 -19.95 -11.33
C TYR A 4 0.51 -20.08 -10.97
N TRP A 5 -0.23 -18.99 -11.14
CA TRP A 5 -1.67 -18.93 -10.95
C TRP A 5 -2.40 -19.56 -12.14
N PRO A 6 -3.51 -20.28 -11.93
CA PRO A 6 -4.26 -20.91 -13.02
C PRO A 6 -4.86 -19.88 -13.99
N THR A 7 -4.86 -20.21 -15.28
CA THR A 7 -5.25 -19.28 -16.34
C THR A 7 -6.76 -19.20 -16.56
N GLN A 8 -7.47 -20.30 -16.28
CA GLN A 8 -8.90 -20.46 -16.57
C GLN A 8 -9.62 -21.15 -15.40
N GLN A 9 -10.95 -21.04 -15.41
CA GLN A 9 -11.83 -21.78 -14.51
C GLN A 9 -11.58 -23.27 -14.63
N SER A 10 -11.20 -23.88 -13.50
CA SER A 10 -10.86 -25.30 -13.43
C SER A 10 -10.85 -25.76 -11.98
N ILE A 11 -10.85 -27.07 -11.78
CA ILE A 11 -10.63 -27.67 -10.45
C ILE A 11 -9.28 -27.21 -9.87
N TYR A 12 -8.27 -27.04 -10.73
CA TYR A 12 -6.97 -26.53 -10.34
C TYR A 12 -7.01 -25.08 -9.83
N LEU A 13 -7.85 -24.21 -10.42
CA LEU A 13 -8.14 -22.88 -9.91
C LEU A 13 -8.75 -22.95 -8.51
N ASN A 14 -9.78 -23.76 -8.32
CA ASN A 14 -10.45 -23.91 -7.03
C ASN A 14 -9.48 -24.37 -5.93
N ASN A 15 -8.65 -25.38 -6.22
CA ASN A 15 -7.64 -25.86 -5.27
C ASN A 15 -6.61 -24.77 -4.94
N SER A 16 -6.16 -24.01 -5.96
CA SER A 16 -5.21 -22.90 -5.76
C SER A 16 -5.78 -21.78 -4.89
N ILE A 17 -7.09 -21.52 -5.00
CA ILE A 17 -7.82 -20.55 -4.17
C ILE A 17 -7.93 -21.03 -2.73
N VAL A 18 -8.22 -22.32 -2.51
CA VAL A 18 -8.26 -22.91 -1.17
C VAL A 18 -6.90 -22.81 -0.50
N ASP A 19 -5.82 -23.20 -1.19
CA ASP A 19 -4.44 -23.03 -0.72
C ASP A 19 -4.16 -21.57 -0.33
N LEU A 20 -4.56 -20.63 -1.19
CA LEU A 20 -4.37 -19.19 -0.99
C LEU A 20 -5.01 -18.72 0.31
N PHE A 21 -6.27 -19.09 0.54
CA PHE A 21 -6.97 -18.71 1.76
C PHE A 21 -6.34 -19.32 3.01
N ILE A 22 -6.03 -20.62 2.99
CA ILE A 22 -5.42 -21.32 4.12
C ILE A 22 -4.06 -20.69 4.48
N GLU A 23 -3.22 -20.41 3.47
CA GLU A 23 -1.92 -19.77 3.70
C GLU A 23 -2.05 -18.36 4.27
N THR A 24 -3.03 -17.58 3.80
CA THR A 24 -3.26 -16.22 4.30
C THR A 24 -3.81 -16.24 5.72
N GLU A 25 -4.75 -17.12 6.05
CA GLU A 25 -5.33 -17.25 7.39
C GLU A 25 -4.30 -17.66 8.44
N LYS A 26 -3.40 -18.60 8.09
CA LYS A 26 -2.27 -18.99 8.96
C LYS A 26 -1.42 -17.79 9.39
N LYS A 27 -1.31 -16.75 8.55
CA LYS A 27 -0.54 -15.56 8.89
C LYS A 27 -1.20 -14.71 9.97
N PHE A 28 -2.53 -14.68 10.10
CA PHE A 28 -3.21 -13.84 11.09
C PHE A 28 -2.81 -14.15 12.53
N ALA A 29 -2.50 -15.42 12.84
CA ALA A 29 -2.10 -15.85 14.18
C ALA A 29 -0.76 -15.26 14.64
N SER A 30 0.09 -14.81 13.71
CA SER A 30 1.40 -14.22 14.05
C SER A 30 1.24 -12.82 14.67
N LYS A 31 2.10 -12.47 15.65
CA LYS A 31 2.11 -11.15 16.30
C LYS A 31 2.58 -10.06 15.32
N GLN A 32 1.67 -9.58 14.47
CA GLN A 32 2.00 -8.68 13.38
C GLN A 32 1.87 -7.22 13.80
N TYR A 33 2.92 -6.56 14.28
CA TYR A 33 2.86 -5.10 14.42
C TYR A 33 2.93 -4.42 13.06
N ASN A 34 2.45 -3.18 12.95
CA ASN A 34 2.67 -2.42 11.74
C ASN A 34 4.14 -2.00 11.66
N LYS A 35 4.84 -2.50 10.65
CA LYS A 35 6.22 -2.13 10.30
C LYS A 35 6.29 -1.38 8.98
N SER A 36 5.14 -1.10 8.35
CA SER A 36 5.10 -0.12 7.29
C SER A 36 5.47 1.23 7.90
N LYS A 37 6.28 2.02 7.20
CA LYS A 37 6.65 3.38 7.64
C LYS A 37 5.46 4.37 7.63
N GLN A 38 4.24 3.85 7.60
CA GLN A 38 2.99 4.57 7.44
C GLN A 38 2.02 4.17 8.55
N TYR A 39 1.28 5.15 9.06
CA TYR A 39 0.18 4.92 9.99
C TYR A 39 -1.00 4.29 9.24
N LEU A 40 -1.57 3.25 9.84
CA LEU A 40 -2.82 2.64 9.43
C LEU A 40 -3.86 2.88 10.52
N TYR A 41 -5.11 3.14 10.16
CA TYR A 41 -6.23 3.17 11.10
C TYR A 41 -6.31 1.87 11.91
N LEU A 42 -5.92 0.74 11.33
CA LEU A 42 -5.78 -0.55 12.02
C LEU A 42 -4.85 -0.53 13.24
N ASP A 43 -3.87 0.38 13.30
CA ASP A 43 -2.88 0.44 14.38
C ASP A 43 -3.51 0.78 15.72
N VAL A 44 -4.64 1.48 15.69
CA VAL A 44 -5.41 1.82 16.89
C VAL A 44 -5.96 0.59 17.60
N LEU A 45 -6.20 -0.50 16.86
CA LEU A 45 -6.75 -1.74 17.39
C LEU A 45 -5.65 -2.57 18.05
N ASN A 46 -6.00 -3.25 19.14
CA ASN A 46 -5.17 -4.32 19.66
C ASN A 46 -5.14 -5.54 18.72
N ILE A 47 -4.14 -6.40 18.92
CA ILE A 47 -3.89 -7.59 18.10
C ILE A 47 -5.13 -8.51 17.99
N ILE A 48 -5.85 -8.69 19.10
CA ILE A 48 -7.00 -9.60 19.17
C ILE A 48 -8.13 -9.10 18.25
N ASN A 49 -8.50 -7.83 18.39
CA ASN A 49 -9.61 -7.25 17.63
C ASN A 49 -9.25 -7.05 16.16
N ARG A 50 -7.99 -6.75 15.85
CA ARG A 50 -7.53 -6.69 14.46
C ARG A 50 -7.58 -8.06 13.79
N ASN A 51 -7.13 -9.12 14.47
CA ASN A 51 -7.21 -10.49 13.94
C ASN A 51 -8.67 -10.94 13.77
N ARG A 52 -9.54 -10.60 14.72
CA ARG A 52 -10.98 -10.83 14.60
C ARG A 52 -11.57 -10.13 13.37
N LEU A 53 -11.17 -8.88 13.12
CA LEU A 53 -11.60 -8.13 11.93
C LEU A 53 -11.11 -8.80 10.64
N PHE A 54 -9.85 -9.25 10.59
CA PHE A 54 -9.31 -9.97 9.43
C PHE A 54 -10.05 -11.30 9.18
N ASN A 55 -10.39 -12.04 10.24
CA ASN A 55 -11.19 -13.25 10.14
C ASN A 55 -12.58 -12.95 9.56
N TYR A 56 -13.27 -11.90 10.05
CA TYR A 56 -14.55 -11.51 9.46
C TYR A 56 -14.44 -11.14 7.99
N ILE A 57 -13.38 -10.46 7.58
CA ILE A 57 -13.13 -10.10 6.19
C ILE A 57 -12.94 -11.35 5.35
N ILE A 58 -12.06 -12.28 5.74
CA ILE A 58 -11.77 -13.46 4.91
C ILE A 58 -12.96 -14.41 4.81
N ASP A 59 -13.69 -14.64 5.91
CA ASP A 59 -14.84 -15.55 5.95
C ASP A 59 -15.96 -15.06 5.03
N ASP A 60 -16.30 -13.76 5.11
CA ASP A 60 -17.34 -13.19 4.28
C ASP A 60 -16.86 -12.97 2.84
N PHE A 61 -15.55 -12.82 2.61
CA PHE A 61 -15.00 -12.73 1.26
C PHE A 61 -15.08 -14.07 0.53
N LYS A 62 -14.79 -15.18 1.23
CA LYS A 62 -15.02 -16.54 0.71
C LYS A 62 -16.47 -16.73 0.27
N LYS A 63 -17.44 -16.33 1.11
CA LYS A 63 -18.87 -16.35 0.77
C LYS A 63 -19.18 -15.48 -0.44
N LEU A 64 -18.67 -14.25 -0.46
CA LEU A 64 -18.87 -13.34 -1.58
C LEU A 64 -18.36 -13.92 -2.91
N ILE A 65 -17.24 -14.63 -2.91
CA ILE A 65 -16.73 -15.28 -4.13
C ILE A 65 -17.68 -16.39 -4.58
N LEU A 66 -18.15 -17.23 -3.65
CA LEU A 66 -19.13 -18.27 -3.96
C LEU A 66 -20.43 -17.68 -4.52
N ASP A 67 -20.96 -16.64 -3.88
CA ASP A 67 -22.16 -15.93 -4.34
C ASP A 67 -21.94 -15.37 -5.77
N LEU A 68 -20.78 -14.76 -6.05
CA LEU A 68 -20.49 -14.21 -7.39
C LEU A 68 -20.32 -15.29 -8.46
N ILE A 69 -19.77 -16.46 -8.09
CA ILE A 69 -19.67 -17.62 -8.99
C ILE A 69 -21.06 -18.18 -9.29
N GLU A 70 -21.91 -18.33 -8.27
CA GLU A 70 -23.29 -18.83 -8.43
C GLU A 70 -24.14 -17.91 -9.30
N LEU A 71 -23.95 -16.59 -9.17
CA LEU A 71 -24.60 -15.59 -10.01
C LEU A 71 -24.13 -15.60 -11.47
N ASN A 72 -23.07 -16.36 -11.82
CA ASN A 72 -22.52 -16.48 -13.17
C ASN A 72 -22.29 -15.14 -13.88
N LEU A 73 -21.77 -14.15 -13.14
CA LEU A 73 -21.54 -12.81 -13.68
C LEU A 73 -20.45 -12.82 -14.76
N SER A 74 -20.64 -12.02 -15.80
CA SER A 74 -19.64 -11.81 -16.83
C SER A 74 -18.52 -10.86 -16.37
N LEU A 75 -17.34 -10.93 -17.00
CA LEU A 75 -16.22 -10.02 -16.74
C LEU A 75 -16.63 -8.53 -16.82
N LYS A 76 -17.47 -8.18 -17.81
CA LYS A 76 -17.95 -6.81 -18.01
C LYS A 76 -18.82 -6.33 -16.83
N GLU A 77 -19.66 -7.20 -16.30
CA GLU A 77 -20.52 -6.90 -15.14
C GLU A 77 -19.70 -6.73 -13.88
N ILE A 78 -18.73 -7.61 -13.61
CA ILE A 78 -17.81 -7.46 -12.47
C ILE A 78 -17.07 -6.12 -12.55
N ASN A 79 -16.58 -5.74 -13.74
CA ASN A 79 -15.91 -4.46 -13.95
C ASN A 79 -16.81 -3.26 -13.65
N LYS A 80 -18.10 -3.33 -14.05
CA LYS A 80 -19.08 -2.27 -13.82
C LYS A 80 -19.52 -2.20 -12.36
N MET A 81 -19.65 -3.35 -11.68
CA MET A 81 -20.21 -3.46 -10.34
C MET A 81 -19.16 -3.46 -9.22
N ASN A 82 -17.86 -3.56 -9.52
CA ASN A 82 -16.79 -3.66 -8.52
C ASN A 82 -16.90 -2.63 -7.38
N HIS A 83 -17.19 -1.37 -7.70
CA HIS A 83 -17.38 -0.33 -6.69
C HIS A 83 -18.57 -0.60 -5.75
N ASN A 84 -19.68 -1.10 -6.29
CA ASN A 84 -20.87 -1.44 -5.51
C ASN A 84 -20.62 -2.67 -4.65
N ILE A 85 -20.04 -3.73 -5.23
CA ILE A 85 -19.64 -4.96 -4.52
C ILE A 85 -18.78 -4.60 -3.31
N ARG A 86 -17.75 -3.76 -3.51
CA ARG A 86 -16.87 -3.30 -2.44
C ARG A 86 -17.61 -2.52 -1.36
N ASN A 87 -18.46 -1.56 -1.73
CA ASN A 87 -19.17 -0.73 -0.76
C ASN A 87 -20.13 -1.56 0.09
N ILE A 88 -20.88 -2.47 -0.54
CA ILE A 88 -21.77 -3.42 0.14
C ILE A 88 -20.95 -4.33 1.07
N PHE A 89 -19.82 -4.83 0.58
CA PHE A 89 -18.93 -5.67 1.39
C PHE A 89 -18.42 -4.93 2.63
N ILE A 90 -17.86 -3.72 2.47
CA ILE A 90 -17.38 -2.91 3.60
C ILE A 90 -18.52 -2.63 4.59
N GLU A 91 -19.72 -2.31 4.12
CA GLU A 91 -20.88 -2.07 4.97
C GLU A 91 -21.27 -3.30 5.78
N ARG A 92 -21.35 -4.47 5.14
CA ARG A 92 -21.65 -5.75 5.79
C ARG A 92 -20.63 -6.08 6.88
N ILE A 93 -19.33 -5.99 6.58
CA ILE A 93 -18.29 -6.28 7.58
C ILE A 93 -18.27 -5.25 8.69
N SER A 94 -18.49 -3.96 8.38
CA SER A 94 -18.58 -2.91 9.40
C SER A 94 -19.68 -3.21 10.42
N GLN A 95 -20.87 -3.59 9.93
CA GLN A 95 -22.00 -3.97 10.79
C GLN A 95 -21.69 -5.22 11.61
N LYS A 96 -21.10 -6.27 10.99
CA LYS A 96 -20.71 -7.50 11.66
C LYS A 96 -19.63 -7.30 12.73
N PHE A 97 -18.70 -6.37 12.49
CA PHE A 97 -17.65 -6.03 13.46
C PHE A 97 -18.18 -5.20 14.63
N LEU A 98 -19.17 -4.33 14.38
CA LEU A 98 -19.78 -3.47 15.40
C LEU A 98 -20.87 -4.18 16.22
N SER A 99 -21.59 -5.16 15.65
CA SER A 99 -22.69 -5.87 16.34
C SER A 99 -22.33 -6.51 17.69
N PRO A 100 -21.14 -7.10 17.92
CA PRO A 100 -20.77 -7.62 19.24
C PRO A 100 -20.41 -6.53 20.25
N LEU A 101 -20.20 -5.29 19.80
CA LEU A 101 -19.80 -4.19 20.67
C LEU A 101 -21.04 -3.61 21.34
N ARG A 102 -20.98 -3.38 22.65
CA ARG A 102 -22.08 -2.81 23.45
C ARG A 102 -22.20 -1.29 23.24
N TYR A 103 -22.20 -0.85 21.98
CA TYR A 103 -22.25 0.56 21.62
C TYR A 103 -23.65 0.94 21.13
N LYS A 104 -24.34 1.77 21.92
CA LYS A 104 -25.78 2.09 21.76
C LYS A 104 -26.10 3.24 20.81
N ASN A 105 -25.15 3.79 20.04
CA ASN A 105 -25.48 4.91 19.15
C ASN A 105 -26.17 4.44 17.87
N LYS A 106 -27.45 4.80 17.74
CA LYS A 106 -28.30 4.67 16.53
C LYS A 106 -27.73 5.41 15.29
N GLU A 107 -26.74 6.27 15.48
CA GLU A 107 -26.20 7.19 14.46
C GLU A 107 -25.11 6.60 13.55
N LEU A 108 -24.62 5.37 13.82
CA LEU A 108 -23.71 4.65 12.90
C LEU A 108 -24.33 4.38 11.50
N ARG A 109 -25.63 4.66 11.34
CA ARG A 109 -26.37 4.53 10.07
C ARG A 109 -26.12 5.65 9.07
N HIS A 110 -25.51 6.77 9.44
CA HIS A 110 -25.23 7.80 8.46
C HIS A 110 -24.16 7.33 7.48
N LYS A 111 -24.53 7.25 6.20
CA LYS A 111 -23.67 6.94 5.06
C LYS A 111 -22.59 8.02 4.95
N ILE A 112 -21.52 7.91 5.74
CA ILE A 112 -20.29 8.63 5.39
C ILE A 112 -19.81 7.99 4.10
N LYS A 113 -20.08 8.65 2.96
CA LYS A 113 -19.46 8.33 1.67
C LYS A 113 -18.00 8.72 1.78
N ILE A 114 -17.19 7.89 2.45
CA ILE A 114 -15.77 8.15 2.49
C ILE A 114 -15.21 7.74 1.14
N ARG A 115 -14.77 8.74 0.35
CA ARG A 115 -14.06 8.50 -0.90
C ARG A 115 -12.90 7.55 -0.60
N SER A 116 -12.82 6.43 -1.31
CA SER A 116 -11.68 5.53 -1.20
C SER A 116 -10.47 6.26 -1.75
N GLN A 117 -9.53 6.60 -0.87
CA GLN A 117 -8.28 7.27 -1.23
C GLN A 117 -7.25 6.30 -1.84
N TYR A 118 -7.49 4.99 -1.79
CA TYR A 118 -6.57 3.99 -2.32
C TYR A 118 -7.04 3.47 -3.67
N ASN A 119 -6.06 3.30 -4.56
CA ASN A 119 -6.22 2.60 -5.82
C ASN A 119 -6.67 1.16 -5.56
N ASP A 120 -7.88 0.86 -5.98
CA ASP A 120 -8.55 -0.39 -5.61
C ASP A 120 -8.12 -1.53 -6.54
N LEU A 121 -7.43 -2.51 -5.96
CA LEU A 121 -7.01 -3.73 -6.67
C LEU A 121 -8.01 -4.88 -6.50
N MET A 122 -9.13 -4.66 -5.79
CA MET A 122 -10.17 -5.67 -5.59
C MET A 122 -10.69 -6.21 -6.92
N LYS A 123 -10.82 -5.36 -7.95
CA LYS A 123 -11.22 -5.77 -9.29
C LYS A 123 -10.34 -6.92 -9.81
N TYR A 124 -9.02 -6.74 -9.79
CA TYR A 124 -8.08 -7.74 -10.28
C TYR A 124 -8.10 -9.00 -9.41
N LEU A 125 -8.21 -8.84 -8.09
CA LEU A 125 -8.36 -9.97 -7.18
C LEU A 125 -9.61 -10.80 -7.51
N LEU A 126 -10.77 -10.17 -7.72
CA LEU A 126 -11.99 -10.86 -8.09
C LEU A 126 -11.84 -11.59 -9.44
N ILE A 127 -11.22 -10.95 -10.44
CA ILE A 127 -10.98 -11.59 -11.74
C ILE A 127 -10.09 -12.83 -11.57
N TYR A 128 -8.98 -12.73 -10.83
CA TYR A 128 -8.09 -13.87 -10.59
C TYR A 128 -8.79 -15.04 -9.89
N LEU A 129 -9.67 -14.76 -8.92
CA LEU A 129 -10.36 -15.78 -8.13
C LEU A 129 -11.56 -16.38 -8.87
N ILE A 130 -12.24 -15.63 -9.73
CA ILE A 130 -13.46 -16.12 -10.41
C ILE A 130 -13.15 -16.71 -11.77
N PHE A 131 -12.24 -16.11 -12.55
CA PHE A 131 -12.00 -16.50 -13.94
C PHE A 131 -10.59 -17.03 -14.22
N GLY A 132 -9.64 -16.82 -13.32
CA GLY A 132 -8.21 -17.10 -13.55
C GLY A 132 -7.49 -15.89 -14.15
N SER A 133 -6.24 -16.10 -14.60
CA SER A 133 -5.39 -15.01 -15.11
C SER A 133 -5.62 -14.61 -16.56
N SER A 134 -6.22 -15.46 -17.39
CA SER A 134 -6.39 -15.20 -18.83
C SER A 134 -7.18 -13.93 -19.20
N PRO A 135 -8.21 -13.49 -18.45
CA PRO A 135 -9.00 -12.33 -18.84
C PRO A 135 -8.37 -10.96 -18.49
N ILE A 136 -7.20 -10.97 -17.86
CA ILE A 136 -6.50 -9.74 -17.47
C ILE A 136 -5.74 -9.22 -18.70
N ASP A 137 -5.84 -7.91 -18.94
CA ASP A 137 -5.08 -7.27 -20.01
C ASP A 137 -3.58 -7.41 -19.73
N GLU A 138 -2.83 -7.96 -20.69
CA GLU A 138 -1.39 -8.17 -20.64
C GLU A 138 -0.60 -6.88 -20.35
N LYS A 139 -1.18 -5.71 -20.66
CA LYS A 139 -0.55 -4.41 -20.39
C LYS A 139 -0.68 -3.96 -18.93
N THR A 140 -1.51 -4.63 -18.13
CA THR A 140 -1.79 -4.21 -16.74
C THR A 140 -0.60 -4.44 -15.83
N PHE A 141 0.08 -5.57 -15.98
CA PHE A 141 1.20 -6.00 -15.14
C PHE A 141 2.39 -6.37 -16.05
N VAL A 142 3.61 -6.36 -15.50
CA VAL A 142 4.85 -6.62 -16.28
C VAL A 142 4.93 -8.04 -16.86
N PHE A 143 4.21 -8.99 -16.26
CA PHE A 143 4.28 -10.41 -16.62
C PHE A 143 3.12 -10.80 -17.54
N GLN A 144 3.38 -11.78 -18.40
CA GLN A 144 2.35 -12.41 -19.23
C GLN A 144 1.31 -13.11 -18.35
N THR A 145 0.04 -13.09 -18.78
CA THR A 145 -1.11 -13.66 -18.06
C THR A 145 -0.90 -15.14 -17.71
N ILE A 146 -0.33 -15.90 -18.64
CA ILE A 146 0.00 -17.33 -18.48
C ILE A 146 1.00 -17.58 -17.34
N TYR A 147 1.92 -16.65 -17.12
CA TYR A 147 2.98 -16.72 -16.10
C TYR A 147 2.68 -15.85 -14.89
N THR A 148 1.41 -15.63 -14.56
CA THR A 148 1.01 -14.90 -13.36
C THR A 148 1.59 -15.60 -12.12
N PRO A 149 2.47 -14.97 -11.32
CA PRO A 149 3.03 -15.62 -10.15
C PRO A 149 1.97 -15.83 -9.06
N TYR A 150 1.93 -16.99 -8.42
CA TYR A 150 1.03 -17.25 -7.30
C TYR A 150 1.19 -16.21 -6.17
N ASN A 151 2.44 -15.81 -5.89
CA ASN A 151 2.77 -14.79 -4.90
C ASN A 151 2.21 -13.40 -5.22
N HIS A 152 1.93 -13.11 -6.50
CA HIS A 152 1.27 -11.86 -6.88
C HIS A 152 -0.18 -11.84 -6.39
N VAL A 153 -0.96 -12.89 -6.69
CA VAL A 153 -2.35 -13.03 -6.25
C VAL A 153 -2.45 -13.07 -4.71
N LYS A 154 -1.50 -13.74 -4.07
CA LYS A 154 -1.35 -13.71 -2.60
C LYS A 154 -1.13 -12.31 -2.05
N ALA A 155 -0.24 -11.52 -2.65
CA ALA A 155 0.00 -10.15 -2.24
C ALA A 155 -1.25 -9.27 -2.45
N LEU A 156 -2.03 -9.50 -3.51
CA LEU A 156 -3.31 -8.81 -3.74
C LEU A 156 -4.34 -9.14 -2.65
N LEU A 157 -4.47 -10.42 -2.28
CA LEU A 157 -5.39 -10.84 -1.22
C LEU A 157 -5.00 -10.25 0.14
N GLU A 158 -3.72 -10.32 0.52
CA GLU A 158 -3.22 -9.74 1.76
C GLU A 158 -3.46 -8.22 1.80
N ASN A 159 -3.18 -7.53 0.69
CA ASN A 159 -3.42 -6.10 0.56
C ASN A 159 -4.92 -5.76 0.68
N PHE A 160 -5.79 -6.55 0.04
CA PHE A 160 -7.24 -6.38 0.14
C PHE A 160 -7.72 -6.46 1.59
N ILE A 161 -7.28 -7.46 2.35
CA ILE A 161 -7.70 -7.65 3.75
C ILE A 161 -7.28 -6.46 4.61
N ILE A 162 -6.02 -6.02 4.46
CA ILE A 162 -5.50 -4.85 5.17
C ILE A 162 -6.27 -3.58 4.76
N GLN A 163 -6.51 -3.39 3.47
CA GLN A 163 -7.24 -2.24 2.93
C GLN A 163 -8.67 -2.17 3.48
N ILE A 164 -9.42 -3.26 3.40
CA ILE A 164 -10.80 -3.32 3.90
C ILE A 164 -10.83 -3.10 5.41
N GLY A 165 -9.94 -3.76 6.17
CA GLY A 165 -9.85 -3.55 7.61
C GLY A 165 -9.55 -2.09 7.96
N ASN A 166 -8.59 -1.47 7.26
CA ASN A 166 -8.24 -0.07 7.44
C ASN A 166 -9.42 0.88 7.12
N GLN A 167 -10.20 0.58 6.07
CA GLN A 167 -11.39 1.35 5.72
C GLN A 167 -12.51 1.22 6.75
N ILE A 168 -12.72 0.02 7.30
CA ILE A 168 -13.73 -0.22 8.33
C ILE A 168 -13.39 0.57 9.60
N VAL A 169 -12.14 0.47 10.07
CA VAL A 169 -11.71 1.22 11.26
C VAL A 169 -11.75 2.72 11.02
N ARG A 170 -11.36 3.18 9.82
CA ARG A 170 -11.53 4.58 9.42
C ARG A 170 -12.99 5.02 9.50
N ARG A 171 -13.93 4.22 8.99
CA ARG A 171 -15.37 4.52 9.04
C ARG A 171 -15.85 4.67 10.47
N ILE A 172 -15.47 3.74 11.35
CA ILE A 172 -15.82 3.78 12.78
C ILE A 172 -15.25 5.04 13.45
N ILE A 173 -13.98 5.37 13.20
CA ILE A 173 -13.36 6.57 13.75
C ILE A 173 -14.06 7.84 13.25
N CYS A 174 -14.33 7.92 11.95
CA CYS A 174 -15.00 9.07 11.35
C CYS A 174 -16.43 9.24 11.89
N THR A 175 -17.16 8.16 12.22
CA THR A 175 -18.51 8.26 12.79
C THR A 175 -18.54 8.74 14.24
N LEU A 176 -17.41 8.75 14.94
CA LEU A 176 -17.35 9.15 16.35
C LEU A 176 -17.09 10.65 16.53
N ASP A 177 -16.82 11.37 15.43
CA ASP A 177 -16.60 12.82 15.24
C ASP A 177 -15.52 13.49 16.13
N ASN A 178 -15.52 13.24 17.44
CA ASN A 178 -14.60 13.82 18.41
C ASN A 178 -13.59 12.80 18.95
N SER A 179 -12.35 13.25 19.10
CA SER A 179 -11.24 12.50 19.73
C SER A 179 -11.59 11.91 21.10
N ALA A 180 -12.32 12.64 21.94
CA ALA A 180 -12.74 12.15 23.27
C ALA A 180 -13.70 10.95 23.16
N HIS A 181 -14.68 11.03 22.25
CA HIS A 181 -15.59 9.91 21.97
C HIS A 181 -14.84 8.71 21.39
N ILE A 182 -13.88 8.95 20.48
CA ILE A 182 -13.02 7.89 19.92
C ILE A 182 -12.24 7.19 21.04
N SER A 183 -11.55 7.93 21.90
CA SER A 183 -10.80 7.38 23.04
C SER A 183 -11.70 6.59 23.99
N ASN A 184 -12.87 7.15 24.35
CA ASN A 184 -13.80 6.49 25.27
C ASN A 184 -14.41 5.22 24.66
N PHE A 185 -14.76 5.24 23.37
CA PHE A 185 -15.24 4.08 22.64
C PHE A 185 -14.19 2.96 22.61
N LEU A 186 -12.96 3.29 22.20
CA LEU A 186 -11.88 2.31 22.09
C LEU A 186 -11.52 1.66 23.45
N LYS A 187 -11.61 2.42 24.54
CA LYS A 187 -11.40 1.91 25.91
C LYS A 187 -12.57 1.06 26.40
N SER A 188 -13.79 1.59 26.34
CA SER A 188 -14.99 0.91 26.88
C SER A 188 -15.26 -0.42 26.20
N GLN A 189 -14.90 -0.55 24.92
CA GLN A 189 -15.05 -1.79 24.15
C GLN A 189 -13.78 -2.67 24.14
N ASN A 190 -12.75 -2.35 24.94
CA ASN A 190 -11.46 -3.06 24.95
C ASN A 190 -10.85 -3.26 23.55
N LEU A 191 -11.03 -2.27 22.66
CA LEU A 191 -10.50 -2.29 21.30
C LEU A 191 -9.07 -1.75 21.22
N CYS A 192 -8.74 -0.83 22.12
CA CYS A 192 -7.54 -0.02 22.02
C CYS A 192 -6.23 -0.81 22.18
N ASN A 193 -5.24 -0.51 21.34
CA ASN A 193 -3.86 -0.85 21.60
C ASN A 193 -3.32 0.01 22.77
N LYS A 194 -2.46 -0.57 23.63
CA LYS A 194 -1.91 0.10 24.82
C LYS A 194 -1.20 1.43 24.48
N LEU A 195 -0.59 1.52 23.30
CA LEU A 195 0.07 2.74 22.80
C LEU A 195 -0.89 3.92 22.62
N TYR A 196 -2.17 3.66 22.37
CA TYR A 196 -3.20 4.68 22.13
C TYR A 196 -4.17 4.81 23.32
N SER A 197 -3.72 4.44 24.52
CA SER A 197 -4.54 4.44 25.73
C SER A 197 -4.84 5.83 26.30
N SER A 198 -4.18 6.90 25.86
CA SER A 198 -4.51 8.26 26.30
C SER A 198 -5.23 9.05 25.21
N ASN A 199 -6.10 9.99 25.59
CA ASN A 199 -6.77 10.85 24.62
C ASN A 199 -5.73 11.61 23.75
N ARG A 200 -4.65 12.10 24.36
CA ARG A 200 -3.55 12.77 23.65
C ARG A 200 -2.90 11.86 22.59
N SER A 201 -2.65 10.59 22.92
CA SER A 201 -2.08 9.64 21.96
C SER A 201 -3.01 9.35 20.77
N VAL A 202 -4.33 9.29 21.00
CA VAL A 202 -5.33 9.16 19.93
C VAL A 202 -5.34 10.40 19.04
N VAL A 203 -5.31 11.60 19.62
CA VAL A 203 -5.25 12.86 18.87
C VAL A 203 -4.00 12.94 17.98
N LEU A 204 -2.82 12.63 18.54
CA LEU A 204 -1.56 12.61 17.78
C LEU A 204 -1.62 11.62 16.62
N PHE A 205 -2.15 10.41 16.86
CA PHE A 205 -2.34 9.40 15.84
C PHE A 205 -3.26 9.88 14.69
N LEU A 206 -4.40 10.48 15.02
CA LEU A 206 -5.33 11.01 14.02
C LEU A 206 -4.72 12.17 13.23
N ASN A 207 -3.94 13.04 13.87
CA ASN A 207 -3.24 14.13 13.19
C ASN A 207 -2.19 13.60 12.21
N ASN A 208 -1.40 12.60 12.63
CA ASN A 208 -0.43 11.95 11.77
C ASN A 208 -1.10 11.27 10.56
N LEU A 209 -2.25 10.60 10.77
CA LEU A 209 -3.04 10.02 9.68
C LEU A 209 -3.56 11.08 8.71
N LYS A 210 -4.10 12.20 9.20
CA LYS A 210 -4.58 13.30 8.36
C LYS A 210 -3.46 13.90 7.51
N TRP A 211 -2.31 14.18 8.14
CA TRP A 211 -1.14 14.70 7.45
C TRP A 211 -0.59 13.72 6.42
N GLN A 212 -0.48 12.44 6.77
CA GLN A 212 -0.05 11.38 5.87
C GLN A 212 -1.00 11.25 4.67
N ASN A 213 -2.32 11.26 4.89
CA ASN A 213 -3.30 11.16 3.81
C ASN A 213 -3.25 12.36 2.87
N PHE A 214 -3.01 13.56 3.40
CA PHE A 214 -2.81 14.77 2.61
C PHE A 214 -1.56 14.66 1.72
N LEU A 215 -0.40 14.30 2.31
CA LEU A 215 0.83 14.07 1.55
C LEU A 215 0.67 12.95 0.52
N HIS A 216 -0.08 11.90 0.87
CA HIS A 216 -0.33 10.79 -0.03
C HIS A 216 -1.10 11.24 -1.28
N SER A 217 -2.22 11.97 -1.12
CA SER A 217 -3.08 12.34 -2.25
C SER A 217 -2.44 13.31 -3.26
N TYR A 218 -1.49 14.13 -2.80
CA TYR A 218 -0.88 15.17 -3.66
C TYR A 218 0.52 14.82 -4.14
N VAL A 219 1.32 14.13 -3.32
CA VAL A 219 2.73 13.86 -3.64
C VAL A 219 2.95 12.40 -3.97
N TYR A 220 2.66 11.50 -3.02
CA TYR A 220 3.05 10.10 -3.18
C TYR A 220 2.20 9.36 -4.21
N GLU A 221 0.89 9.64 -4.29
CA GLU A 221 0.01 9.05 -5.30
C GLU A 221 0.44 9.44 -6.70
N VAL A 222 0.81 10.71 -6.92
CA VAL A 222 1.26 11.19 -8.23
C VAL A 222 2.62 10.63 -8.59
N LYS A 223 3.55 10.56 -7.63
CA LYS A 223 4.85 9.90 -7.84
C LYS A 223 4.68 8.42 -8.18
N CYS A 224 3.85 7.70 -7.44
CA CYS A 224 3.56 6.29 -7.71
C CYS A 224 2.94 6.11 -9.10
N PHE A 225 2.06 7.02 -9.50
CA PHE A 225 1.47 7.05 -10.83
C PHE A 225 2.53 7.25 -11.92
N TYR A 226 3.44 8.21 -11.74
CA TYR A 226 4.57 8.47 -12.65
C TYR A 226 5.50 7.25 -12.79
N ASP A 227 5.86 6.62 -11.68
CA ASP A 227 6.74 5.45 -11.65
C ASP A 227 6.04 4.14 -12.14
N GLU A 228 4.76 4.20 -12.53
CA GLU A 228 3.87 3.06 -12.82
C GLU A 228 3.86 1.99 -11.70
N ARG A 229 4.00 2.44 -10.45
CA ARG A 229 4.06 1.57 -9.28
C ARG A 229 2.89 1.83 -8.37
N GLN A 230 2.38 0.77 -7.79
CA GLN A 230 1.37 0.83 -6.76
C GLN A 230 1.91 0.25 -5.46
N GLN A 231 1.80 1.05 -4.41
CA GLN A 231 2.10 0.59 -3.06
C GLN A 231 0.99 -0.36 -2.58
N ILE A 232 1.40 -1.50 -2.03
CA ILE A 232 0.52 -2.49 -1.41
C ILE A 232 1.04 -2.86 -0.02
N TRP A 233 0.12 -3.28 0.86
CA TRP A 233 0.46 -3.84 2.15
C TRP A 233 0.42 -5.37 2.10
N ILE A 234 1.40 -5.99 2.73
CA ILE A 234 1.49 -7.45 2.82
C ILE A 234 1.73 -7.90 4.26
N LEU A 235 1.30 -9.12 4.56
CA LEU A 235 1.48 -9.77 5.85
C LEU A 235 2.79 -10.56 5.82
N SER A 236 3.81 -10.02 6.48
CA SER A 236 5.09 -10.69 6.67
C SER A 236 5.17 -11.36 8.05
N SER A 237 6.15 -12.25 8.24
CA SER A 237 6.46 -12.83 9.57
C SER A 237 6.75 -11.77 10.63
N THR A 238 7.24 -10.60 10.21
CA THR A 238 7.61 -9.50 11.10
C THR A 238 6.48 -8.51 11.38
N GLY A 239 5.38 -8.58 10.63
CA GLY A 239 4.32 -7.57 10.67
C GLY A 239 3.75 -7.16 9.31
N ILE A 240 2.91 -6.13 9.32
CA ILE A 240 2.44 -5.48 8.10
C ILE A 240 3.60 -4.69 7.50
N THR A 241 3.95 -4.98 6.26
CA THR A 241 5.03 -4.30 5.52
C THR A 241 4.53 -3.80 4.17
N THR A 242 5.25 -2.87 3.57
CA THR A 242 4.90 -2.29 2.27
C THR A 242 5.75 -2.86 1.17
N LYS A 243 5.11 -3.18 0.05
CA LYS A 243 5.77 -3.52 -1.21
C LYS A 243 5.23 -2.65 -2.33
N TYR A 244 5.97 -2.59 -3.42
CA TYR A 244 5.51 -1.98 -4.66
C TYR A 244 5.29 -3.07 -5.69
N ILE A 245 4.16 -3.00 -6.38
CA ILE A 245 3.89 -3.78 -7.59
C ILE A 245 3.81 -2.81 -8.76
N HIS A 246 4.24 -3.24 -9.94
CA HIS A 246 4.01 -2.47 -11.15
C HIS A 246 2.56 -2.64 -11.58
N VAL A 247 1.90 -1.54 -11.93
CA VAL A 247 0.54 -1.50 -12.46
C VAL A 247 0.47 -0.39 -13.50
N SER A 248 0.27 -0.74 -14.77
CA SER A 248 0.13 0.28 -15.81
C SER A 248 -1.21 1.00 -15.67
N LYS A 249 -1.15 2.34 -15.72
CA LYS A 249 -2.32 3.24 -15.60
C LYS A 249 -2.35 4.28 -16.72
N ILE A 250 -1.80 3.94 -17.87
CA ILE A 250 -1.64 4.88 -18.99
C ILE A 250 -2.97 5.51 -19.44
N THR A 251 -4.07 4.77 -19.32
CA THR A 251 -5.42 5.23 -19.67
C THR A 251 -6.00 6.22 -18.64
N GLU A 252 -5.46 6.27 -17.43
CA GLU A 252 -5.90 7.16 -16.35
C GLU A 252 -5.21 8.52 -16.37
N ILE A 253 -4.14 8.70 -17.17
CA ILE A 253 -3.42 9.99 -17.32
C ILE A 253 -4.40 11.11 -17.68
N ARG A 254 -5.36 10.83 -18.56
CA ARG A 254 -6.38 11.79 -19.02
C ARG A 254 -7.35 12.25 -17.91
N LYS A 255 -7.40 11.55 -16.77
CA LYS A 255 -8.29 11.84 -15.64
C LYS A 255 -7.59 12.64 -14.53
N LEU A 256 -6.33 13.00 -14.71
CA LEU A 256 -5.57 13.72 -13.70
C LEU A 256 -6.04 15.18 -13.59
N ASN A 257 -6.07 15.67 -12.35
CA ASN A 257 -6.35 17.08 -12.07
C ASN A 257 -5.15 17.95 -12.47
N GLN A 258 -5.38 19.23 -12.79
CA GLN A 258 -4.36 20.19 -13.21
C GLN A 258 -3.15 20.22 -12.26
N LEU A 259 -3.38 20.25 -10.95
CA LEU A 259 -2.30 20.20 -9.94
C LEU A 259 -1.45 18.92 -10.04
N LYS A 260 -2.09 17.77 -10.26
CA LYS A 260 -1.37 16.49 -10.43
C LYS A 260 -0.56 16.51 -11.73
N SER A 261 -1.11 17.07 -12.80
CA SER A 261 -0.40 17.21 -14.09
C SER A 261 0.83 18.11 -14.00
N ILE A 262 0.73 19.25 -13.29
CA ILE A 262 1.90 20.13 -13.05
C ILE A 262 2.98 19.38 -12.27
N PHE A 263 2.61 18.57 -11.27
CA PHE A 263 3.57 17.80 -10.51
C PHE A 263 4.23 16.69 -11.34
N ILE A 264 3.50 16.05 -12.26
CA ILE A 264 4.09 15.11 -13.23
C ILE A 264 5.10 15.82 -14.13
N PHE A 265 4.73 16.97 -14.68
CA PHE A 265 5.63 17.76 -15.51
C PHE A 265 6.90 18.16 -14.75
N TRP A 266 6.77 18.51 -13.46
CA TRP A 266 7.92 18.77 -12.60
C TRP A 266 8.81 17.53 -12.39
N LEU A 267 8.22 16.34 -12.24
CA LEU A 267 8.97 15.08 -12.17
C LEU A 267 9.71 14.78 -13.49
N GLU A 268 9.08 15.02 -14.63
CA GLU A 268 9.72 14.86 -15.94
C GLU A 268 10.89 15.84 -16.14
N LEU A 269 10.70 17.11 -15.80
CA LEU A 269 11.78 18.10 -15.82
C LEU A 269 12.92 17.70 -14.90
N LYS A 270 12.61 17.20 -13.71
CA LYS A 270 13.60 16.71 -12.76
C LYS A 270 14.43 15.57 -13.38
N ASP A 271 13.77 14.58 -13.99
CA ASP A 271 14.46 13.42 -14.58
C ASP A 271 15.28 13.79 -15.82
N LEU A 272 14.91 14.86 -16.54
CA LEU A 272 15.71 15.40 -17.64
C LEU A 272 16.91 16.23 -17.18
N VAL A 273 16.76 16.98 -16.09
CA VAL A 273 17.75 17.97 -15.63
C VAL A 273 18.77 17.34 -14.67
N ILE A 274 18.35 16.51 -13.71
CA ILE A 274 19.24 15.95 -12.68
C ILE A 274 20.43 15.19 -13.29
N PRO A 275 20.26 14.26 -14.25
CA PRO A 275 21.39 13.53 -14.81
C PRO A 275 22.43 14.43 -15.49
N LYS A 276 21.99 15.57 -16.05
CA LYS A 276 22.88 16.56 -16.66
C LYS A 276 23.67 17.33 -15.61
N ILE A 277 22.99 17.77 -14.54
CA ILE A 277 23.64 18.45 -13.40
C ILE A 277 24.63 17.52 -12.71
N GLU A 278 24.26 16.25 -12.45
CA GLU A 278 25.15 15.27 -11.85
C GLU A 278 26.42 15.05 -12.68
N LYS A 279 26.27 14.92 -14.01
CA LYS A 279 27.42 14.82 -14.93
C LYS A 279 28.34 16.04 -14.87
N LEU A 280 27.77 17.25 -14.84
CA LEU A 280 28.55 18.49 -14.71
C LEU A 280 29.29 18.56 -13.37
N ILE A 281 28.63 18.20 -12.26
CA ILE A 281 29.25 18.17 -10.94
C ILE A 281 30.39 17.14 -10.89
N ILE A 282 30.19 15.94 -11.44
CA ILE A 282 31.23 14.90 -11.51
C ILE A 282 32.42 15.38 -12.38
N GLN A 283 32.16 16.11 -13.46
CA GLN A 283 33.23 16.64 -14.29
C GLN A 283 34.01 17.76 -13.58
N MET A 284 33.31 18.69 -12.92
CA MET A 284 33.94 19.73 -12.12
C MET A 284 34.76 19.16 -10.97
N SER A 285 34.26 18.12 -10.28
CA SER A 285 35.00 17.47 -9.20
C SER A 285 36.26 16.77 -9.71
N LYS A 286 36.25 16.17 -10.90
CA LYS A 286 37.46 15.62 -11.53
C LYS A 286 38.50 16.70 -11.85
N TYR A 287 38.08 17.84 -12.40
CA TYR A 287 39.00 18.95 -12.66
C TYR A 287 39.59 19.53 -11.37
N LEU A 288 38.77 19.70 -10.32
CA LEU A 288 39.22 20.13 -9.02
C LEU A 288 40.21 19.15 -8.38
N LEU A 289 39.95 17.84 -8.46
CA LEU A 289 40.89 16.82 -7.97
C LEU A 289 42.20 16.82 -8.74
N TYR A 290 42.15 16.98 -10.07
CA TYR A 290 43.35 17.05 -10.90
C TYR A 290 44.19 18.28 -10.58
N SER A 291 43.57 19.46 -10.42
CA SER A 291 44.29 20.68 -10.06
C SER A 291 44.90 20.58 -8.66
N LEU A 292 44.19 20.01 -7.69
CA LEU A 292 44.73 19.73 -6.35
C LEU A 292 45.92 18.78 -6.41
N LEU A 293 45.84 17.67 -7.16
CA LEU A 293 46.96 16.73 -7.33
C LEU A 293 48.17 17.41 -7.96
N SER A 294 47.97 18.24 -8.98
CA SER A 294 49.04 19.02 -9.61
C SER A 294 49.72 19.98 -8.63
N LEU A 295 48.94 20.66 -7.78
CA LEU A 295 49.47 21.57 -6.75
C LEU A 295 50.25 20.80 -5.67
N PHE A 296 49.76 19.65 -5.23
CA PHE A 296 50.51 18.82 -4.27
C PHE A 296 51.81 18.29 -4.87
N ASN A 297 51.80 17.89 -6.15
CA ASN A 297 53.01 17.41 -6.82
C ASN A 297 54.07 18.50 -6.96
N SER A 298 53.66 19.72 -7.31
CA SER A 298 54.59 20.86 -7.38
C SER A 298 55.14 21.24 -6.01
N LEU A 299 54.30 21.23 -4.96
CA LEU A 299 54.75 21.43 -3.57
C LEU A 299 55.75 20.35 -3.13
N PHE A 300 55.49 19.08 -3.45
CA PHE A 300 56.39 17.98 -3.11
C PHE A 300 57.76 18.11 -3.79
N LEU A 301 57.78 18.50 -5.08
CA LEU A 301 59.02 18.79 -5.80
C LEU A 301 59.81 19.94 -5.17
N ILE A 302 59.14 21.00 -4.70
CA ILE A 302 59.78 22.11 -4.01
C ILE A 302 60.41 21.63 -2.69
N ILE A 303 59.68 20.84 -1.90
CA ILE A 303 60.19 20.27 -0.64
C ILE A 303 61.42 19.40 -0.89
N ILE A 304 61.40 18.53 -1.90
CA ILE A 304 62.56 17.70 -2.28
C ILE A 304 63.75 18.58 -2.64
N LYS A 305 63.55 19.62 -3.47
CA LYS A 305 64.63 20.54 -3.87
C LYS A 305 65.25 21.24 -2.66
N ILE A 306 64.43 21.69 -1.71
CA ILE A 306 64.91 22.32 -0.47
C ILE A 306 65.72 21.31 0.36
N LEU A 307 65.25 20.07 0.52
CA LEU A 307 65.96 19.02 1.24
C LEU A 307 67.31 18.68 0.61
N VAL A 308 67.35 18.52 -0.72
CA VAL A 308 68.59 18.24 -1.46
C VAL A 308 69.58 19.39 -1.30
N PHE A 309 69.12 20.64 -1.45
CA PHE A 309 69.98 21.82 -1.27
C PHE A 309 70.54 21.92 0.15
N TYR A 310 69.76 21.54 1.16
CA TYR A 310 70.21 21.52 2.55
C TYR A 310 71.21 20.40 2.84
N LEU A 311 71.02 19.22 2.23
CA LEU A 311 71.94 18.07 2.36
C LEU A 311 73.24 18.22 1.56
N SER A 312 73.24 19.03 0.49
CA SER A 312 74.42 19.31 -0.33
C SER A 312 75.33 20.41 0.25
N LYS A 313 75.07 20.85 1.48
CA LYS A 313 75.80 21.91 2.18
C LYS A 313 76.54 21.34 3.37
#